data_AF-A0AAV5D7Z4-F1
#
_entry.id   AF-A0AAV5D7Z4-F1
#
_cell.length_a   1.000
_cell.length_b   1.000
_cell.length_c   1.000
_cell.angle_alpha   90.00
_cell.angle_beta   90.00
_cell.angle_gamma   90.00
#
_symmetry.space_group_name_H-M   'P 1'
#
loop_
_entity.id
_entity.type
_entity.pdbx_description
1 polymer ?
#
loop_
_entity_poly.entity_id
_entity_poly.type
_entity_poly.pdbx_seq_one_letter_code
_entity_poly.pdbx_strand_id
1 'polypeptide(L)'
;MEIWSAISGRFPSMNMGHFFGTASGSMPNMSIQDALANTRTDGAGALLREGAAALLNSMTRTGFPYTTDQVRDAFAAAAAGGSDGAAAAQAAAFKKANEARA
;
A
#
# COMPACT_ATOMS: atom_id res chain seq x y z
N MET A 1 13.24 14.36 -15.39
CA MET A 1 14.09 13.36 -14.72
C MET A 1 13.37 12.02 -14.84
N GLU A 2 13.60 11.35 -15.95
CA GLU A 2 12.83 10.17 -16.41
C GLU A 2 13.61 8.89 -16.13
N ILE A 3 13.73 8.52 -14.86
CA ILE A 3 14.42 7.29 -14.44
C ILE A 3 13.52 6.05 -14.49
N TRP A 4 12.31 6.14 -15.05
CA TRP A 4 11.31 5.06 -14.99
C TRP A 4 10.88 4.47 -16.34
N SER A 5 11.34 5.00 -17.48
CA SER A 5 10.93 4.47 -18.80
C SER A 5 11.52 3.09 -19.14
N ALA A 6 12.44 2.55 -18.33
CA ALA A 6 13.14 1.30 -18.61
C ALA A 6 12.62 0.05 -17.85
N ILE A 7 11.62 0.19 -16.95
CA ILE A 7 11.04 -0.93 -16.19
C ILE A 7 9.55 -1.15 -16.57
N SER A 8 9.19 -0.80 -17.79
CA SER A 8 7.84 -0.90 -18.37
C SER A 8 7.44 -2.33 -18.79
N GLY A 9 8.17 -3.37 -18.36
CA GLY A 9 7.94 -4.75 -18.77
C GLY A 9 7.44 -5.72 -17.69
N ARG A 10 7.49 -5.36 -16.40
CA ARG A 10 7.22 -6.32 -15.29
C ARG A 10 6.07 -5.94 -14.36
N PHE A 11 5.67 -4.68 -14.35
CA PHE A 11 4.52 -4.21 -13.56
C PHE A 11 3.60 -3.41 -14.47
N PRO A 12 2.53 -4.01 -15.04
CA PRO A 12 1.48 -3.21 -15.66
C PRO A 12 0.97 -2.21 -14.61
N SER A 13 0.62 -0.99 -15.00
CA SER A 13 0.11 0.07 -14.11
C SER A 13 -1.04 -0.44 -13.24
N MET A 14 -0.71 -0.97 -12.07
CA MET A 14 -1.62 -1.60 -11.14
C MET A 14 -2.22 -0.49 -10.29
N ASN A 15 -3.45 -0.10 -10.62
CA ASN A 15 -4.20 0.90 -9.88
C ASN A 15 -4.58 0.36 -8.49
N MET A 16 -4.66 1.25 -7.50
CA MET A 16 -5.14 0.91 -6.16
C MET A 16 -6.52 0.27 -6.21
N GLY A 17 -7.42 0.70 -7.10
CA GLY A 17 -8.72 0.05 -7.28
C GLY A 17 -8.66 -1.38 -7.85
N HIS A 18 -7.61 -1.72 -8.61
CA HIS A 18 -7.40 -3.09 -9.12
C HIS A 18 -6.86 -4.02 -8.03
N PHE A 19 -6.00 -3.48 -7.15
CA PHE A 19 -5.38 -4.26 -6.07
C PHE A 19 -6.17 -4.27 -4.77
N PHE A 20 -6.85 -3.18 -4.43
CA PHE A 20 -7.56 -2.97 -3.16
C PHE A 20 -9.09 -2.99 -3.32
N GLY A 21 -9.60 -3.14 -4.55
CA GLY A 21 -11.03 -3.28 -4.82
C GLY A 21 -11.85 -2.08 -4.33
N THR A 22 -13.12 -2.32 -3.97
CA THR A 22 -14.05 -1.30 -3.43
C THR A 22 -13.55 -0.61 -2.17
N ALA A 23 -12.51 -1.14 -1.54
CA ALA A 23 -11.99 -0.65 -0.29
C ALA A 23 -10.87 0.38 -0.42
N SER A 24 -10.46 0.73 -1.64
CA SER A 24 -9.72 1.97 -1.90
C SER A 24 -10.55 3.24 -1.72
N GLY A 25 -11.85 3.14 -1.38
CA GLY A 25 -12.76 4.29 -1.35
C GLY A 25 -12.80 5.05 -2.69
N SER A 26 -13.12 6.34 -2.68
CA SER A 26 -13.11 7.26 -3.84
C SER A 26 -11.72 7.51 -4.46
N MET A 27 -10.79 6.55 -4.40
CA MET A 27 -9.47 6.60 -5.03
C MET A 27 -9.34 5.66 -6.25
N PRO A 28 -10.32 5.61 -7.19
CA PRO A 28 -10.34 4.62 -8.27
C PRO A 28 -9.20 4.78 -9.29
N ASN A 29 -8.54 5.95 -9.29
CA ASN A 29 -7.53 6.35 -10.27
C ASN A 29 -6.14 6.60 -9.65
N MET A 30 -5.93 6.32 -8.36
CA MET A 30 -4.62 6.44 -7.75
C MET A 30 -3.81 5.17 -8.04
N SER A 31 -2.68 5.31 -8.75
CA SER A 31 -1.75 4.20 -8.95
C SER A 31 -0.97 3.90 -7.67
N ILE A 32 -0.50 2.66 -7.49
CA ILE A 32 0.37 2.30 -6.35
C ILE A 32 1.62 3.21 -6.31
N GLN A 33 2.08 3.69 -7.47
CA GLN A 33 3.16 4.67 -7.56
C GLN A 33 2.78 6.05 -7.02
N ASP A 34 1.59 6.57 -7.32
CA ASP A 34 1.06 7.80 -6.71
C ASP A 34 0.88 7.67 -5.20
N ALA A 35 0.46 6.49 -4.74
CA ALA A 35 0.36 6.17 -3.32
C ALA A 35 1.74 6.19 -2.62
N LEU A 36 2.78 5.66 -3.27
CA LEU A 36 4.16 5.71 -2.77
C LEU A 36 4.77 7.12 -2.83
N ALA A 37 4.50 7.86 -3.92
CA ALA A 37 4.98 9.22 -4.13
C ALA A 37 4.25 10.24 -3.25
N ASN A 38 3.21 9.81 -2.54
CA ASN A 38 2.44 10.65 -1.65
C ASN A 38 3.31 11.12 -0.47
N THR A 39 3.57 12.43 -0.43
CA THR A 39 4.37 13.07 0.62
C THR A 39 3.59 13.41 1.88
N ARG A 40 2.28 13.11 1.90
CA ARG A 40 1.43 13.39 3.07
C ARG A 40 1.92 12.64 4.30
N THR A 41 2.02 13.37 5.40
CA THR A 41 2.45 12.87 6.72
C THR A 41 1.27 12.43 7.60
N ASP A 42 0.04 12.57 7.11
CA ASP A 42 -1.17 12.15 7.81
C ASP A 42 -1.34 10.61 7.82
N GLY A 43 -2.26 10.10 8.64
CA GLY A 43 -2.47 8.65 8.81
C GLY A 43 -2.78 7.93 7.49
N ALA A 44 -3.52 8.58 6.58
CA ALA A 44 -3.79 8.06 5.24
C ALA A 44 -2.52 7.98 4.36
N GLY A 45 -1.62 8.96 4.44
CA GLY A 45 -0.35 8.97 3.69
C GLY A 45 0.65 7.93 4.22
N ALA A 46 0.65 7.71 5.53
CA ALA A 46 1.41 6.62 6.15
C ALA A 46 0.86 5.25 5.72
N LEU A 47 -0.47 5.09 5.72
CA LEU A 47 -1.13 3.86 5.29
C LEU A 47 -0.80 3.50 3.84
N LEU A 48 -0.82 4.50 2.94
CA LEU A 48 -0.47 4.32 1.52
C LEU A 48 0.96 3.82 1.33
N ARG A 49 1.94 4.47 1.98
CA ARG A 49 3.35 4.09 1.86
C ARG A 49 3.64 2.72 2.47
N GLU A 50 3.21 2.50 3.71
CA GLU A 50 3.50 1.25 4.43
C GLU A 50 2.69 0.07 3.88
N GLY A 51 1.43 0.30 3.47
CA GLY A 51 0.58 -0.71 2.85
C GLY A 51 1.08 -1.14 1.48
N ALA A 52 1.57 -0.20 0.66
CA ALA A 52 2.19 -0.55 -0.61
C ALA A 52 3.53 -1.29 -0.43
N ALA A 53 4.35 -0.88 0.54
CA ALA A 53 5.57 -1.63 0.88
C ALA A 53 5.25 -3.04 1.39
N ALA A 54 4.22 -3.21 2.23
CA ALA A 54 3.77 -4.50 2.71
C ALA A 54 3.24 -5.39 1.58
N LEU A 55 2.55 -4.82 0.60
CA LEU A 55 2.06 -5.53 -0.58
C LEU A 55 3.22 -6.04 -1.45
N LEU A 56 4.21 -5.18 -1.72
CA LEU A 56 5.40 -5.57 -2.46
C LEU A 56 6.17 -6.66 -1.71
N ASN A 57 6.34 -6.50 -0.40
CA ASN A 57 7.00 -7.49 0.45
C ASN A 57 6.24 -8.82 0.48
N SER A 58 4.91 -8.82 0.52
CA SER A 58 4.11 -10.06 0.50
C SER A 58 4.23 -10.82 -0.81
N MET A 59 4.42 -10.12 -1.93
CA MET A 59 4.57 -10.73 -3.26
C MET A 59 5.99 -11.20 -3.57
N THR A 60 7.00 -10.51 -3.02
CA THR A 60 8.41 -10.73 -3.38
C THR A 60 9.21 -11.46 -2.31
N ARG A 61 8.85 -11.36 -1.02
CA ARG A 61 9.56 -11.99 0.09
C ARG A 61 8.83 -13.23 0.59
N THR A 62 9.47 -14.38 0.45
CA THR A 62 9.03 -15.64 1.06
C THR A 62 9.18 -15.56 2.59
N GLY A 63 8.06 -15.67 3.31
CA GLY A 63 8.00 -15.56 4.77
C GLY A 63 7.69 -14.15 5.30
N PHE A 64 7.14 -13.25 4.47
CA PHE A 64 6.53 -12.02 4.97
C PHE A 64 5.33 -12.36 5.86
N PRO A 65 5.12 -11.67 7.01
CA PRO A 65 4.07 -12.00 7.97
C PRO A 65 2.64 -11.81 7.44
N TYR A 66 2.46 -11.08 6.34
CA TYR A 66 1.15 -10.92 5.70
C TYR A 66 1.12 -11.56 4.32
N THR A 67 -0.02 -12.14 3.94
CA THR A 67 -0.29 -12.48 2.55
C THR A 67 -0.78 -11.24 1.79
N THR A 68 -0.67 -11.27 0.47
CA THR A 68 -1.17 -10.19 -0.41
C THR A 68 -2.65 -9.89 -0.16
N ASP A 69 -3.48 -10.92 0.08
CA ASP A 69 -4.89 -10.76 0.42
C ASP A 69 -5.10 -10.14 1.82
N GLN A 70 -4.26 -10.48 2.79
CA GLN A 70 -4.33 -9.87 4.12
C GLN A 70 -3.92 -8.40 4.09
N VAL A 71 -2.87 -8.05 3.34
CA VAL A 71 -2.49 -6.63 3.14
C VAL A 71 -3.65 -5.88 2.48
N ARG A 72 -4.31 -6.49 1.50
CA ARG A 72 -5.48 -5.92 0.82
C ARG A 72 -6.61 -5.63 1.79
N ASP A 73 -7.03 -6.63 2.56
CA ASP A 73 -8.15 -6.54 3.52
C ASP A 73 -7.83 -5.56 4.68
N ALA A 74 -6.60 -5.59 5.18
CA ALA A 74 -6.13 -4.69 6.22
C ALA A 74 -6.12 -3.22 5.74
N PHE A 75 -5.60 -2.97 4.54
CA PHE A 75 -5.61 -1.64 3.93
C PHE A 75 -7.03 -1.15 3.67
N ALA A 76 -7.86 -2.03 3.12
CA ALA A 76 -9.28 -1.83 2.87
C ALA A 76 -10.05 -1.36 4.11
N ALA A 77 -9.91 -2.10 5.21
CA ALA A 77 -10.56 -1.77 6.48
C ALA A 77 -10.09 -0.42 7.04
N ALA A 78 -8.80 -0.13 6.94
CA ALA A 78 -8.23 1.12 7.43
C ALA A 78 -8.63 2.33 6.58
N ALA A 79 -8.71 2.17 5.27
CA ALA A 79 -9.20 3.19 4.34
C ALA A 79 -10.71 3.44 4.50
N ALA A 80 -11.52 2.40 4.68
CA ALA A 80 -12.94 2.49 4.92
C ALA A 80 -13.29 3.12 6.28
N GLY A 81 -12.41 2.97 7.28
CA GLY A 81 -12.59 3.54 8.61
C GLY A 81 -12.59 5.07 8.65
N GLY A 82 -12.14 5.76 7.59
CA GLY A 82 -12.27 7.21 7.39
C GLY A 82 -11.60 8.11 8.44
N SER A 83 -10.97 7.52 9.46
CA SER A 83 -10.40 8.19 10.62
C SER A 83 -8.89 8.13 10.55
N ASP A 84 -8.20 9.27 10.66
CA ASP A 84 -6.73 9.34 10.65
C ASP A 84 -6.07 8.37 11.64
N GLY A 85 -6.69 8.15 12.80
CA GLY A 85 -6.20 7.18 13.80
C GLY A 85 -6.23 5.73 13.33
N ALA A 86 -7.27 5.30 12.61
CA ALA A 86 -7.38 3.93 12.10
C ALA A 86 -6.36 3.68 10.97
N ALA A 87 -6.18 4.67 10.09
CA ALA A 87 -5.18 4.64 9.05
C ALA A 87 -3.75 4.63 9.63
N ALA A 88 -3.46 5.47 10.62
CA ALA A 88 -2.16 5.51 11.30
C ALA A 88 -1.86 4.22 12.07
N ALA A 89 -2.85 3.62 12.75
CA ALA A 89 -2.69 2.36 13.46
C ALA A 89 -2.35 1.21 12.51
N GLN A 90 -3.05 1.14 11.36
CA GLN A 90 -2.77 0.13 10.36
C GLN A 90 -1.43 0.37 9.65
N ALA A 91 -1.09 1.63 9.37
CA ALA A 91 0.23 2.00 8.87
C ALA A 91 1.35 1.53 9.81
N ALA A 92 1.18 1.69 11.12
CA ALA A 92 2.14 1.21 12.12
C ALA A 92 2.25 -0.32 12.14
N ALA A 93 1.15 -1.04 11.95
CA ALA A 93 1.16 -2.50 11.83
C ALA A 93 1.93 -2.97 10.58
N PHE A 94 1.67 -2.35 9.43
CA PHE A 94 2.42 -2.62 8.19
C PHE A 94 3.89 -2.26 8.32
N LYS A 95 4.22 -1.11 8.92
CA LYS A 95 5.61 -0.71 9.21
C LYS A 95 6.34 -1.75 10.04
N LYS A 96 5.72 -2.23 11.12
CA LYS A 96 6.30 -3.29 11.94
C LYS A 96 6.52 -4.59 11.16
N ALA A 97 5.60 -4.97 10.28
CA ALA A 97 5.78 -6.14 9.41
C ALA A 97 6.88 -5.95 8.37
N ASN A 98 7.01 -4.74 7.80
CA ASN A 98 8.09 -4.36 6.90
C ASN A 98 9.46 -4.44 7.62
N GLU A 99 9.52 -3.95 8.86
CA GLU A 99 10.72 -3.91 9.71
C GLU A 99 11.07 -5.25 10.37
N ALA A 100 10.10 -6.16 10.59
CA ALA A 100 10.27 -7.42 11.32
C ALA A 100 11.28 -8.40 10.69
N ARG A 101 11.88 -8.04 9.55
CA ARG A 101 12.93 -8.83 8.91
C ARG A 101 13.89 -7.93 8.10
N ALA A 102 14.16 -6.71 8.58
CA ALA A 102 15.33 -5.93 8.15
C ALA A 102 16.57 -6.38 8.93
#